data_AF-A0A969UWG1-F1
#
_entry.id   AF-A0A969UWG1-F1
#
_cell.length_a   1.000
_cell.length_b   1.000
_cell.length_c   1.000
_cell.angle_alpha   90.00
_cell.angle_beta   90.00
_cell.angle_gamma   90.00
#
_symmetry.space_group_name_H-M   'P 1'
#
loop_
_entity.id
_entity.type
_entity.pdbx_description
1 polymer ?
#
loop_
_entity_poly.entity_id
_entity_poly.type
_entity_poly.pdbx_seq_one_letter_code
_entity_poly.pdbx_strand_id
1 'polypeptide(L)'
;MATVQTSRYNRSITLEEQKLYDHLLYWIELESPSEMILRFQTLFINGVGYPDFEIAQALKKVVNSNLAVEDYRYVLNRCCHILINRWQSSRTQSQMAVPALMKLFETPPHTSISAIHSPAVRRLHHLTKQFVETEQYLTLRRLAQVLTEAAESQAGHRPLGTLIRRYPYLYEHCLLGEESTQEQKVTVHQIQAVRQRQFEIDLSQYVTYQVRRSQQIHLPNALKSQRIIPPVANPTLLTEQALSQAIHHYVGKVEGSRTHKDIALNFLTQVGPASSIRSFKDDLYQYITASVDPEYGNRKFNNQLYYHLQNSLPDGSQQRLNDFILIRTCNHLL
;
A
#
# COMPACT_ATOMS: atom_id res chain seq x y z
N MET A 1 -34.01 -2.66 -18.36
CA MET A 1 -32.57 -2.35 -18.37
C MET A 1 -32.10 -2.29 -16.92
N ALA A 2 -31.53 -3.38 -16.41
CA ALA A 2 -30.91 -3.44 -15.10
C ALA A 2 -29.54 -4.06 -15.28
N THR A 3 -28.52 -3.29 -14.93
CA THR A 3 -27.10 -3.60 -14.98
C THR A 3 -26.79 -4.77 -14.08
N VAL A 4 -26.38 -5.89 -14.68
CA VAL A 4 -25.78 -7.03 -13.99
C VAL A 4 -24.33 -6.64 -13.64
N GLN A 5 -24.16 -5.82 -12.61
CA GLN A 5 -22.92 -5.73 -11.84
C GLN A 5 -22.99 -6.80 -10.75
N THR A 6 -22.79 -8.06 -11.14
CA THR A 6 -22.54 -9.14 -10.18
C THR A 6 -21.11 -9.62 -10.37
N SER A 7 -20.29 -9.38 -9.34
CA SER A 7 -19.16 -10.22 -8.91
C SER A 7 -18.27 -10.82 -10.01
N ARG A 8 -17.21 -10.10 -10.40
CA ARG A 8 -16.09 -10.66 -11.19
C ARG A 8 -14.87 -10.99 -10.30
N TYR A 9 -15.09 -11.47 -9.08
CA TYR A 9 -14.01 -11.92 -8.19
C TYR A 9 -13.38 -13.28 -8.61
N ASN A 10 -13.96 -13.98 -9.59
CA ASN A 10 -13.51 -15.30 -10.07
C ASN A 10 -13.50 -15.35 -11.61
N ARG A 11 -12.56 -14.67 -12.26
CA ARG A 11 -12.28 -14.93 -13.69
C ARG A 11 -11.63 -16.31 -13.79
N SER A 12 -12.22 -17.22 -14.59
CA SER A 12 -11.60 -18.52 -14.86
C SER A 12 -10.30 -18.33 -15.62
N ILE A 13 -9.19 -18.75 -15.02
CA ILE A 13 -7.87 -18.71 -15.66
C ILE A 13 -7.93 -19.59 -16.91
N THR A 14 -7.57 -19.03 -18.06
CA THR A 14 -7.52 -19.81 -19.31
C THR A 14 -6.27 -20.68 -19.35
N LEU A 15 -6.28 -21.73 -20.18
CA LEU A 15 -5.12 -22.62 -20.31
C LEU A 15 -3.87 -21.85 -20.77
N GLU A 16 -4.05 -20.88 -21.67
CA GLU A 16 -2.99 -20.02 -22.18
C GLU A 16 -2.38 -19.14 -21.08
N GLU A 17 -3.20 -18.63 -20.17
CA GLU A 17 -2.74 -17.85 -19.01
C GLU A 17 -1.95 -18.72 -18.04
N GLN A 18 -2.48 -19.91 -17.73
CA GLN A 18 -1.82 -20.84 -16.82
C GLN A 18 -0.44 -21.24 -17.34
N LYS A 19 -0.32 -21.52 -18.65
CA LYS A 19 0.99 -21.79 -19.29
C LYS A 19 1.99 -20.66 -19.09
N LEU A 20 1.55 -19.40 -19.21
CA LEU A 20 2.42 -18.24 -19.00
C LEU A 20 2.86 -18.13 -17.53
N TYR A 21 1.95 -18.38 -16.58
CA TYR A 21 2.24 -18.31 -15.15
C TYR A 21 3.20 -19.42 -14.72
N ASP A 22 2.93 -20.66 -15.10
CA ASP A 22 3.76 -21.82 -14.77
C ASP A 22 5.17 -21.67 -15.35
N HIS A 23 5.28 -21.12 -16.56
CA HIS A 23 6.56 -20.84 -17.19
C HIS A 23 7.39 -19.81 -16.40
N LEU A 24 6.78 -18.71 -15.95
CA LEU A 24 7.49 -17.74 -15.12
C LEU A 24 7.87 -18.32 -13.76
N LEU A 25 7.01 -19.15 -13.16
CA LEU A 25 7.29 -19.84 -11.90
C LEU A 25 8.42 -20.85 -12.03
N TYR A 26 8.55 -21.53 -13.17
CA TYR A 26 9.65 -22.44 -13.44
C TYR A 26 10.98 -21.68 -13.58
N TRP A 27 11.02 -20.64 -14.43
CA TRP A 27 12.29 -19.94 -14.70
C TRP A 27 12.76 -19.07 -13.53
N ILE A 28 11.86 -18.54 -12.70
CA ILE A 28 12.27 -17.73 -11.55
C ILE A 28 13.04 -18.51 -10.48
N GLU A 29 12.92 -19.84 -10.47
CA GLU A 29 13.70 -20.71 -9.59
C GLU A 29 15.11 -21.02 -10.14
N LEU A 30 15.31 -20.84 -11.45
CA LEU A 30 16.54 -21.22 -12.16
C LEU A 30 17.40 -20.01 -12.57
N GLU A 31 16.77 -18.88 -12.88
CA GLU A 31 17.42 -17.69 -13.43
C GLU A 31 17.61 -16.59 -12.37
N SER A 32 18.67 -15.80 -12.55
CA SER A 32 18.89 -14.58 -11.78
C SER A 32 17.80 -13.54 -12.08
N PRO A 33 17.56 -12.57 -11.17
CA PRO A 33 16.59 -11.51 -11.42
C PRO A 33 16.83 -10.72 -12.72
N SER A 34 18.09 -10.50 -13.10
CA SER A 34 18.47 -9.85 -14.35
C SER A 34 18.09 -10.65 -15.60
N GLU A 35 18.29 -11.97 -15.56
CA GLU A 35 17.91 -12.87 -16.66
C GLU A 35 16.39 -12.95 -16.80
N MET A 36 15.68 -13.03 -15.67
CA MET A 36 14.22 -13.00 -15.67
C MET A 36 13.65 -11.69 -16.23
N ILE A 37 14.30 -10.55 -15.99
CA ILE A 37 13.91 -9.26 -16.59
C ILE A 37 14.09 -9.29 -18.12
N LEU A 38 15.22 -9.81 -18.61
CA LEU A 38 15.47 -9.93 -20.05
C LEU A 38 14.46 -10.87 -20.71
N ARG A 39 14.15 -11.99 -20.06
CA ARG A 39 13.14 -12.96 -20.48
C ARG A 39 11.76 -12.31 -20.55
N PHE A 40 11.39 -11.55 -19.52
CA PHE A 40 10.14 -10.81 -19.47
C PHE A 40 10.06 -9.76 -20.59
N GLN A 41 11.14 -9.00 -20.81
CA GLN A 41 11.23 -8.02 -21.88
C GLN A 41 11.04 -8.68 -23.26
N THR A 42 11.73 -9.80 -23.50
CA THR A 42 11.65 -10.51 -24.78
C THR A 42 10.23 -11.01 -25.06
N LEU A 43 9.54 -11.50 -24.02
CA LEU A 43 8.20 -12.06 -24.14
C LEU A 43 7.11 -10.98 -24.25
N PHE A 44 7.01 -10.08 -23.27
CA PHE A 44 5.88 -9.15 -23.12
C PHE A 44 6.11 -7.77 -23.72
N ILE A 45 7.36 -7.37 -23.96
CA ILE A 45 7.70 -6.03 -24.48
C ILE A 45 8.08 -6.10 -25.95
N ASN A 46 9.05 -6.94 -26.33
CA ASN A 46 9.50 -7.07 -27.71
C ASN A 46 8.58 -7.97 -28.55
N GLY A 47 8.01 -9.01 -27.94
CA GLY A 47 7.07 -9.93 -28.60
C GLY A 47 7.66 -10.82 -29.70
N VAL A 48 8.99 -10.85 -29.85
CA VAL A 48 9.71 -11.58 -30.91
C VAL A 48 10.98 -12.21 -30.36
N GLY A 49 11.36 -13.38 -30.91
CA GLY A 49 12.61 -14.05 -30.58
C GLY A 49 12.59 -14.83 -29.26
N TYR A 50 11.40 -15.07 -28.70
CA TYR A 50 11.28 -15.90 -27.49
C TYR A 50 11.62 -17.36 -27.80
N PRO A 51 12.48 -18.02 -26.99
CA PRO A 51 12.98 -19.36 -27.30
C PRO A 51 11.91 -20.45 -27.25
N ASP A 52 10.90 -20.28 -26.39
CA ASP A 52 9.80 -21.24 -26.25
C ASP A 52 8.63 -20.85 -27.16
N PHE A 53 8.43 -21.64 -28.22
CA PHE A 53 7.37 -21.41 -29.20
C PHE A 53 5.96 -21.57 -28.60
N GLU A 54 5.74 -22.54 -27.73
CA GLU A 54 4.42 -22.77 -27.13
C GLU A 54 4.00 -21.59 -26.26
N ILE A 55 4.94 -21.06 -25.48
CA ILE A 55 4.71 -19.89 -24.62
C ILE A 55 4.47 -18.63 -25.44
N ALA A 56 5.26 -18.42 -26.50
CA ALA A 56 5.04 -17.32 -27.42
C ALA A 56 3.67 -17.43 -28.12
N GLN A 57 3.21 -18.65 -28.44
CA GLN A 57 1.89 -18.88 -29.02
C GLN A 57 0.77 -18.66 -28.01
N ALA A 58 0.94 -19.08 -26.75
CA ALA A 58 0.01 -18.81 -25.67
C ALA A 58 -0.19 -17.30 -25.48
N LEU A 59 0.89 -16.52 -25.46
CA LEU A 59 0.82 -15.06 -25.41
C LEU A 59 0.07 -14.48 -26.62
N LYS A 60 0.37 -14.95 -27.84
CA LYS A 60 -0.33 -14.50 -29.05
C LYS A 60 -1.83 -14.76 -28.98
N LYS A 61 -2.26 -15.89 -28.40
CA LYS A 61 -3.68 -16.18 -28.21
C LYS A 61 -4.34 -15.22 -27.22
N VAL A 62 -3.68 -14.92 -26.09
CA VAL A 62 -4.15 -13.92 -25.12
C VAL A 62 -4.28 -12.54 -25.78
N VAL A 63 -3.26 -12.10 -26.51
CA VAL A 63 -3.25 -10.80 -27.21
C VAL A 63 -4.31 -10.72 -28.29
N ASN A 64 -4.66 -11.84 -28.93
CA ASN A 64 -5.64 -11.88 -30.01
C ASN A 64 -7.08 -12.16 -29.57
N SER A 65 -7.33 -12.38 -28.27
CA SER A 65 -8.67 -12.69 -27.78
C SER A 65 -9.66 -11.54 -28.01
N ASN A 66 -10.96 -11.84 -27.95
CA ASN A 66 -12.02 -10.84 -28.10
C ASN A 66 -12.06 -9.86 -26.91
N LEU A 67 -11.53 -10.27 -25.75
CA LEU A 67 -11.39 -9.46 -24.54
C LEU A 67 -9.93 -9.06 -24.28
N ALA A 68 -9.09 -9.01 -25.34
CA ALA A 68 -7.64 -8.88 -25.18
C ALA A 68 -7.19 -7.68 -24.35
N VAL A 69 -7.96 -6.59 -24.32
CA VAL A 69 -7.62 -5.45 -23.45
C VAL A 69 -7.70 -5.85 -21.98
N GLU A 70 -8.81 -6.44 -21.54
CA GLU A 70 -8.98 -6.89 -20.15
C GLU A 70 -8.09 -8.10 -19.83
N ASP A 71 -8.07 -9.08 -20.73
CA ASP A 71 -7.32 -10.34 -20.57
C ASP A 71 -5.82 -10.07 -20.45
N TYR A 72 -5.24 -9.32 -21.40
CA TYR A 72 -3.82 -9.02 -21.41
C TYR A 72 -3.41 -8.18 -20.20
N ARG A 73 -4.22 -7.18 -19.81
CA ARG A 73 -3.96 -6.36 -18.63
C ARG A 73 -3.89 -7.21 -17.36
N TYR A 74 -4.85 -8.11 -17.18
CA TYR A 74 -4.87 -9.01 -16.03
C TYR A 74 -3.66 -9.96 -16.02
N VAL A 75 -3.35 -10.57 -17.16
CA VAL A 75 -2.22 -11.49 -17.32
C VAL A 75 -0.91 -10.79 -17.04
N LEU A 76 -0.69 -9.63 -17.64
CA LEU A 76 0.54 -8.85 -17.46
C LEU A 76 0.70 -8.41 -16.00
N ASN A 77 -0.37 -7.93 -15.37
CA ASN A 77 -0.38 -7.58 -13.96
C ASN A 77 0.00 -8.78 -13.08
N ARG A 78 -0.65 -9.93 -13.31
CA ARG A 78 -0.39 -11.17 -12.57
C ARG A 78 1.06 -11.63 -12.73
N CYS A 79 1.60 -11.60 -13.94
CA CYS A 79 3.00 -11.92 -14.24
C CYS A 79 3.96 -11.00 -13.47
N CYS A 80 3.72 -9.69 -13.44
CA CYS A 80 4.51 -8.76 -12.63
C CYS A 80 4.50 -9.12 -11.14
N HIS A 81 3.32 -9.45 -10.59
CA HIS A 81 3.20 -9.85 -9.20
C HIS A 81 3.90 -11.17 -8.87
N ILE A 82 3.88 -12.16 -9.77
CA ILE A 82 4.64 -13.41 -9.60
C ILE A 82 6.12 -13.10 -9.39
N LEU A 83 6.72 -12.27 -10.27
CA LEU A 83 8.13 -11.89 -10.17
C LEU A 83 8.42 -11.13 -8.86
N ILE A 84 7.60 -10.11 -8.57
CA ILE A 84 7.78 -9.25 -7.39
C ILE A 84 7.68 -10.06 -6.10
N ASN A 85 6.67 -10.91 -5.95
CA ASN A 85 6.45 -11.70 -4.74
C ASN A 85 7.62 -12.65 -4.46
N ARG A 86 8.16 -13.29 -5.51
CA ARG A 86 9.33 -14.16 -5.39
C ARG A 86 10.59 -13.39 -5.05
N TRP A 87 10.85 -12.28 -5.73
CA TRP A 87 11.99 -11.42 -5.45
C TRP A 87 11.98 -10.81 -4.05
N GLN A 88 10.81 -10.53 -3.47
CA GLN A 88 10.71 -10.11 -2.08
C GLN A 88 11.17 -11.17 -1.08
N SER A 89 10.95 -12.44 -1.40
CA SER A 89 11.42 -13.56 -0.57
C SER A 89 12.96 -13.64 -0.58
N SER A 90 13.59 -13.21 -1.67
CA SER A 90 15.05 -13.21 -1.89
C SER A 90 15.68 -11.82 -1.65
N ARG A 91 15.59 -11.35 -0.41
CA ARG A 91 15.77 -9.96 0.06
C ARG A 91 17.06 -9.22 -0.34
N THR A 92 18.14 -9.90 -0.70
CA THR A 92 19.48 -9.28 -0.84
C THR A 92 19.88 -9.00 -2.29
N GLN A 93 19.48 -9.83 -3.26
CA GLN A 93 19.86 -9.66 -4.67
C GLN A 93 18.76 -8.99 -5.51
N SER A 94 17.52 -9.01 -5.05
CA SER A 94 16.37 -8.62 -5.88
C SER A 94 15.84 -7.19 -5.63
N GLN A 95 16.49 -6.41 -4.76
CA GLN A 95 16.05 -5.03 -4.46
C GLN A 95 16.06 -4.12 -5.70
N MET A 96 17.02 -4.31 -6.61
CA MET A 96 17.13 -3.55 -7.86
C MET A 96 16.31 -4.14 -9.01
N ALA A 97 15.82 -5.38 -8.86
CA ALA A 97 15.10 -6.08 -9.92
C ALA A 97 13.69 -5.50 -10.14
N VAL A 98 12.99 -5.14 -9.07
CA VAL A 98 11.63 -4.57 -9.18
C VAL A 98 11.63 -3.20 -9.89
N PRO A 99 12.52 -2.24 -9.56
CA PRO A 99 12.64 -1.00 -10.34
C PRO A 99 13.05 -1.24 -11.80
N ALA A 100 13.95 -2.18 -12.05
CA ALA A 100 14.39 -2.51 -13.41
C ALA A 100 13.24 -3.10 -14.25
N LEU A 101 12.39 -3.94 -13.65
CA LEU A 101 11.16 -4.44 -14.28
C LEU A 101 10.20 -3.30 -14.62
N MET A 102 9.98 -2.34 -13.71
CA MET A 102 9.11 -1.19 -14.00
C MET A 102 9.68 -0.29 -15.11
N LYS A 103 11.00 -0.12 -15.15
CA LYS A 103 11.69 0.67 -16.19
C LYS A 103 11.47 0.11 -17.59
N LEU A 104 11.23 -1.21 -17.75
CA LEU A 104 10.95 -1.81 -19.05
C LEU A 104 9.71 -1.19 -19.73
N PHE A 105 8.72 -0.77 -18.96
CA PHE A 105 7.50 -0.17 -19.48
C PHE A 105 7.67 1.31 -19.86
N GLU A 106 8.71 1.97 -19.34
CA GLU A 106 9.05 3.36 -19.68
C GLU A 106 9.95 3.43 -20.92
N THR A 107 10.70 2.36 -21.23
CA THR A 107 11.56 2.27 -22.41
C THR A 107 10.80 1.79 -23.65
N PRO A 108 11.03 2.38 -24.84
CA PRO A 108 10.44 1.89 -26.07
C PRO A 108 10.96 0.48 -26.41
N PRO A 109 10.13 -0.38 -27.03
CA PRO A 109 10.52 -1.75 -27.35
C PRO A 109 11.68 -1.78 -28.35
N HIS A 110 12.67 -2.65 -28.10
CA HIS A 110 13.80 -2.87 -28.99
C HIS A 110 13.44 -3.95 -30.00
N THR A 111 12.64 -3.60 -31.00
CA THR A 111 12.15 -4.53 -32.03
C THR A 111 12.70 -4.15 -33.39
N SER A 112 13.15 -5.14 -34.17
CA SER A 112 13.59 -4.92 -35.55
C SER A 112 12.43 -4.43 -36.43
N ILE A 113 12.74 -3.61 -37.44
CA ILE A 113 11.74 -3.01 -38.32
C ILE A 113 10.83 -4.07 -38.96
N SER A 114 11.39 -5.23 -39.36
CA SER A 114 10.63 -6.35 -39.92
C SER A 114 9.63 -6.98 -38.94
N ALA A 115 9.99 -7.08 -37.67
CA ALA A 115 9.13 -7.61 -36.62
C ALA A 115 7.97 -6.67 -36.26
N ILE A 116 8.16 -5.35 -36.38
CA ILE A 116 7.13 -4.32 -36.18
C ILE A 116 5.98 -4.47 -37.20
N HIS A 117 6.20 -5.14 -38.34
CA HIS A 117 5.15 -5.39 -39.33
C HIS A 117 4.19 -6.52 -38.95
N SER A 118 4.48 -7.33 -37.93
CA SER A 118 3.56 -8.36 -37.45
C SER A 118 2.35 -7.73 -36.73
N PRO A 119 1.10 -8.05 -37.12
CA PRO A 119 -0.10 -7.49 -36.50
C PRO A 119 -0.21 -7.85 -35.01
N ALA A 120 0.22 -9.05 -34.63
CA ALA A 120 0.21 -9.49 -33.24
C ALA A 120 1.20 -8.68 -32.37
N VAL A 121 2.38 -8.34 -32.90
CA VAL A 121 3.39 -7.54 -32.20
C VAL A 121 2.93 -6.09 -32.03
N ARG A 122 2.32 -5.50 -33.07
CA ARG A 122 1.71 -4.16 -32.96
C ARG A 122 0.62 -4.12 -31.91
N ARG A 123 -0.23 -5.15 -31.89
CA ARG A 123 -1.30 -5.28 -30.90
C ARG A 123 -0.73 -5.43 -29.49
N LEU A 124 0.30 -6.26 -29.30
CA LEU A 124 1.02 -6.38 -28.02
C LEU A 124 1.55 -5.02 -27.56
N HIS A 125 2.29 -4.30 -28.40
CA HIS A 125 2.83 -2.98 -28.04
C HIS A 125 1.72 -1.98 -27.67
N HIS A 126 0.60 -2.01 -28.40
CA HIS A 126 -0.55 -1.16 -28.10
C HIS A 126 -1.17 -1.50 -26.74
N LEU A 127 -1.38 -2.78 -26.44
CA LEU A 127 -1.93 -3.23 -25.17
C LEU A 127 -0.98 -2.94 -24.00
N THR A 128 0.32 -3.13 -24.18
CA THR A 128 1.35 -2.76 -23.18
C THR A 128 1.33 -1.26 -22.92
N LYS A 129 1.19 -0.43 -23.96
CA LYS A 129 1.07 1.03 -23.79
C LYS A 129 -0.18 1.41 -22.99
N GLN A 130 -1.34 0.81 -23.33
CA GLN A 130 -2.58 1.02 -22.58
C GLN A 130 -2.45 0.60 -21.12
N PHE A 131 -1.74 -0.50 -20.83
CA PHE A 131 -1.55 -0.98 -19.46
C PHE A 131 -0.85 0.05 -18.56
N VAL A 132 0.14 0.79 -19.09
CA VAL A 132 0.88 1.82 -18.34
C VAL A 132 -0.02 2.97 -17.86
N GLU A 133 -1.14 3.20 -18.54
CA GLU A 133 -2.11 4.25 -18.19
C GLU A 133 -3.13 3.78 -17.13
N THR A 134 -3.04 2.53 -16.66
CA THR A 134 -4.03 1.94 -15.74
C THR A 134 -3.65 2.07 -14.26
N GLU A 135 -4.66 2.05 -13.39
CA GLU A 135 -4.48 1.98 -11.94
C GLU A 135 -3.68 0.74 -11.49
N GLN A 136 -3.80 -0.38 -12.21
CA GLN A 136 -3.04 -1.60 -11.95
C GLN A 136 -1.53 -1.37 -12.12
N TYR A 137 -1.11 -0.60 -13.13
CA TYR A 137 0.29 -0.23 -13.28
C TYR A 137 0.74 0.80 -12.22
N LEU A 138 -0.12 1.77 -11.88
CA LEU A 138 0.19 2.75 -10.83
C LEU A 138 0.41 2.09 -9.46
N THR A 139 -0.42 1.11 -9.09
CA THR A 139 -0.25 0.33 -7.85
C THR A 139 1.04 -0.49 -7.86
N LEU A 140 1.38 -1.16 -8.97
CA LEU A 140 2.67 -1.85 -9.14
C LEU A 140 3.86 -0.89 -9.00
N ARG A 141 3.78 0.31 -9.61
CA ARG A 141 4.84 1.33 -9.52
C ARG A 141 5.02 1.84 -8.10
N ARG A 142 3.93 2.09 -7.37
CA ARG A 142 3.98 2.47 -5.94
C ARG A 142 4.57 1.35 -5.10
N LEU A 143 4.19 0.10 -5.35
CA LEU A 143 4.74 -1.06 -4.66
C LEU A 143 6.25 -1.18 -4.90
N ALA A 144 6.71 -0.99 -6.15
CA ALA A 144 8.14 -0.95 -6.47
C ALA A 144 8.89 0.14 -5.68
N GLN A 145 8.30 1.32 -5.52
CA GLN A 145 8.86 2.42 -4.73
C GLN A 145 8.96 2.06 -3.24
N VAL A 146 7.96 1.37 -2.67
CA VAL A 146 7.98 0.91 -1.27
C VAL A 146 9.12 -0.07 -1.00
N LEU A 147 9.46 -0.90 -1.98
CA LEU A 147 10.50 -1.91 -1.84
C LEU A 147 11.91 -1.34 -2.01
N THR A 148 12.06 -0.24 -2.73
CA THR A 148 13.38 0.34 -3.06
C THR A 148 13.81 1.34 -1.98
N GLU A 149 14.99 1.14 -1.38
CA GLU A 149 15.49 2.01 -0.31
C GLU A 149 16.07 3.35 -0.82
N ALA A 150 16.31 3.45 -2.13
CA ALA A 150 17.09 4.53 -2.74
C ALA A 150 16.40 5.91 -2.77
N ALA A 151 15.12 6.01 -2.38
CA ALA A 151 14.36 7.25 -2.53
C ALA A 151 14.50 8.23 -1.34
N GLU A 152 15.25 7.94 -0.28
CA GLU A 152 15.15 8.74 0.96
C GLU A 152 16.07 9.97 1.05
N SER A 153 16.92 10.22 0.05
CA SER A 153 18.08 11.11 0.22
C SER A 153 17.88 12.63 0.04
N GLN A 154 16.66 13.19 -0.17
CA GLN A 154 16.51 14.65 -0.20
C GLN A 154 15.22 15.16 0.43
N ALA A 155 15.37 16.10 1.37
CA ALA A 155 14.31 16.86 2.00
C ALA A 155 13.80 17.94 1.04
N GLY A 156 12.57 17.79 0.55
CA GLY A 156 11.89 18.75 -0.34
C GLY A 156 10.44 18.35 -0.60
N HIS A 157 9.66 19.22 -1.25
CA HIS A 157 8.28 18.95 -1.69
C HIS A 157 8.27 17.79 -2.69
N ARG A 158 8.09 16.57 -2.20
CA ARG A 158 7.94 15.38 -3.03
C ARG A 158 6.51 14.89 -2.99
N PRO A 159 5.99 14.33 -4.09
CA PRO A 159 4.65 13.77 -4.11
C PRO A 159 4.55 12.63 -3.09
N LEU A 160 3.37 12.49 -2.46
CA LEU A 160 3.09 11.49 -1.42
C LEU A 160 3.55 10.08 -1.79
N GLY A 161 3.50 9.73 -3.08
CA GLY A 161 4.00 8.47 -3.64
C GLY A 161 5.43 8.09 -3.19
N THR A 162 6.31 9.09 -3.08
CA THR A 162 7.71 8.89 -2.64
C THR A 162 7.86 8.64 -1.14
N LEU A 163 6.85 9.00 -0.35
CA LEU A 163 6.83 8.84 1.10
C LEU A 163 6.01 7.62 1.54
N ILE A 164 5.33 6.93 0.62
CA ILE A 164 4.47 5.77 0.94
C ILE A 164 5.23 4.78 1.84
N ARG A 165 6.51 4.48 1.56
CA ARG A 165 7.35 3.55 2.36
C ARG A 165 7.27 3.81 3.87
N ARG A 166 7.18 5.07 4.30
CA ARG A 166 7.15 5.49 5.72
C ARG A 166 5.78 5.39 6.39
N TYR A 167 4.72 5.17 5.61
CA TYR A 167 3.35 5.13 6.09
C TYR A 167 2.70 3.76 5.79
N PRO A 168 3.06 2.69 6.53
CA PRO A 168 2.50 1.36 6.32
C PRO A 168 0.97 1.32 6.37
N TYR A 169 0.33 2.18 7.17
CA TYR A 169 -1.13 2.27 7.26
C TYR A 169 -1.81 2.71 5.95
N LEU A 170 -1.07 3.32 5.02
CA LEU A 170 -1.60 3.69 3.70
C LEU A 170 -1.52 2.55 2.68
N TYR A 171 -0.85 1.43 2.99
CA TYR A 171 -0.57 0.39 1.99
C TYR A 171 -1.85 -0.24 1.45
N GLU A 172 -2.83 -0.49 2.31
CA GLU A 172 -4.11 -1.06 1.91
C GLU A 172 -4.82 -0.18 0.87
N HIS A 173 -4.81 1.13 1.06
CA HIS A 173 -5.50 2.07 0.17
C HIS A 173 -4.68 2.47 -1.06
N CYS A 174 -3.34 2.43 -0.96
CA CYS A 174 -2.46 2.92 -2.03
C CYS A 174 -1.92 1.81 -2.94
N LEU A 175 -1.85 0.57 -2.45
CA LEU A 175 -1.26 -0.58 -3.15
C LEU A 175 -2.29 -1.64 -3.57
N LEU A 176 -3.52 -1.57 -3.06
CA LEU A 176 -4.62 -2.45 -3.48
C LEU A 176 -5.69 -1.64 -4.22
N GLY A 177 -6.12 -2.15 -5.37
CA GLY A 177 -7.32 -1.71 -6.07
C GLY A 177 -8.50 -2.68 -5.86
N GLU A 178 -9.69 -2.30 -6.32
CA GLU A 178 -10.93 -3.11 -6.21
C GLU A 178 -10.78 -4.51 -6.85
N GLU A 179 -9.94 -4.63 -7.88
CA GLU A 179 -9.68 -5.88 -8.61
C GLU A 179 -8.49 -6.70 -8.07
N SER A 180 -7.99 -6.37 -6.86
CA SER A 180 -6.83 -7.07 -6.31
C SER A 180 -7.19 -8.51 -5.90
N THR A 181 -6.40 -9.46 -6.38
CA THR A 181 -6.44 -10.87 -6.00
C THR A 181 -6.12 -11.08 -4.53
N GLN A 182 -6.61 -12.19 -3.96
CA GLN A 182 -6.36 -12.53 -2.55
C GLN A 182 -4.88 -12.66 -2.24
N GLU A 183 -4.08 -13.22 -3.16
CA GLU A 183 -2.64 -13.32 -2.99
C GLU A 183 -1.97 -11.94 -2.90
N GLN A 184 -2.39 -10.97 -3.73
CA GLN A 184 -1.89 -9.60 -3.65
C GLN A 184 -2.22 -8.99 -2.29
N LYS A 185 -3.44 -9.17 -1.79
CA LYS A 185 -3.85 -8.67 -0.46
C LYS A 185 -2.98 -9.25 0.66
N VAL A 186 -2.78 -10.56 0.66
CA VAL A 186 -1.91 -11.25 1.64
C VAL A 186 -0.48 -10.70 1.59
N THR A 187 0.10 -10.55 0.40
CA THR A 187 1.45 -9.99 0.25
C THR A 187 1.52 -8.56 0.79
N VAL A 188 0.58 -7.67 0.42
CA VAL A 188 0.58 -6.28 0.89
C VAL A 188 0.47 -6.20 2.41
N HIS A 189 -0.41 -6.99 3.03
CA HIS A 189 -0.51 -7.05 4.49
C HIS A 189 0.77 -7.56 5.15
N GLN A 190 1.45 -8.54 4.55
CA GLN A 190 2.73 -9.02 5.06
C GLN A 190 3.81 -7.93 5.00
N ILE A 191 3.92 -7.20 3.88
CA ILE A 191 4.86 -6.08 3.75
C ILE A 191 4.54 -4.99 4.78
N GLN A 192 3.25 -4.65 4.93
CA GLN A 192 2.78 -3.68 5.91
C GLN A 192 3.20 -4.06 7.32
N ALA A 193 2.93 -5.30 7.74
CA ALA A 193 3.27 -5.79 9.07
C ALA A 193 4.78 -5.77 9.33
N VAL A 194 5.58 -6.20 8.35
CA VAL A 194 7.05 -6.19 8.46
C VAL A 194 7.58 -4.76 8.58
N ARG A 195 7.07 -3.83 7.76
CA ARG A 195 7.51 -2.42 7.77
C ARG A 195 7.08 -1.71 9.03
N GLN A 196 5.85 -1.93 9.48
CA GLN A 196 5.35 -1.38 10.75
C GLN A 196 6.20 -1.87 11.92
N ARG A 197 6.48 -3.17 12.00
CA ARG A 197 7.32 -3.73 13.06
C ARG A 197 8.74 -3.16 13.04
N GLN A 198 9.34 -2.99 11.87
CA GLN A 198 10.66 -2.37 11.75
C GLN A 198 10.63 -0.93 12.27
N PHE A 199 9.63 -0.14 11.88
CA PHE A 199 9.47 1.22 12.35
C PHE A 199 9.27 1.30 13.88
N GLU A 200 8.46 0.41 14.46
CA GLU A 200 8.27 0.32 15.92
C GLU A 200 9.58 0.01 16.65
N ILE A 201 10.39 -0.91 16.12
CA ILE A 201 11.70 -1.24 16.65
C ILE A 201 12.63 -0.03 16.57
N ASP A 202 12.76 0.60 15.40
CA ASP A 202 13.63 1.76 15.19
C ASP A 202 13.23 2.93 16.11
N LEU A 203 11.92 3.17 16.25
CA LEU A 203 11.39 4.21 17.14
C LEU A 203 11.70 3.88 18.60
N SER A 204 11.49 2.63 19.03
CA SER A 204 11.79 2.22 20.41
C SER A 204 13.28 2.38 20.76
N GLN A 205 14.17 2.05 19.81
CA GLN A 205 15.61 2.22 19.96
C GLN A 205 15.98 3.70 20.07
N TYR A 206 15.40 4.55 19.21
CA TYR A 206 15.63 5.98 19.22
C TYR A 206 15.11 6.66 20.51
N VAL A 207 13.91 6.31 20.97
CA VAL A 207 13.36 6.83 22.24
C VAL A 207 14.21 6.38 23.43
N THR A 208 14.62 5.12 23.45
CA THR A 208 15.53 4.60 24.49
C THR A 208 16.87 5.35 24.47
N TYR A 209 17.41 5.63 23.29
CA TYR A 209 18.61 6.44 23.12
C TYR A 209 18.41 7.85 23.70
N GLN A 210 17.30 8.54 23.39
CA GLN A 210 17.02 9.87 23.93
C GLN A 210 16.93 9.88 25.47
N VAL A 211 16.24 8.90 26.07
CA VAL A 211 16.11 8.80 27.54
C VAL A 211 17.46 8.55 28.20
N ARG A 212 18.30 7.66 27.63
CA ARG A 212 19.64 7.42 28.17
C ARG A 212 20.54 8.65 28.05
N ARG A 213 20.43 9.39 26.94
CA ARG A 213 21.15 10.64 26.72
C ARG A 213 20.75 11.70 27.75
N SER A 214 19.46 11.87 28.05
CA SER A 214 19.00 12.84 29.06
C SER A 214 19.45 12.46 30.47
N GLN A 215 19.39 11.17 30.84
CA GLN A 215 19.89 10.68 32.14
C GLN A 215 21.40 10.90 32.31
N GLN A 216 22.19 10.79 31.24
CA GLN A 216 23.64 11.03 31.29
C GLN A 216 24.00 12.50 31.53
N ILE A 217 23.15 13.45 31.09
CA ILE A 217 23.35 14.89 31.36
C ILE A 217 23.30 15.16 32.87
N HIS A 218 22.40 14.47 33.59
CA HIS A 218 22.19 14.60 35.03
C HIS A 218 23.18 13.82 35.91
N LEU A 219 24.09 13.01 35.34
CA LEU A 219 25.11 12.29 36.09
C LEU A 219 26.31 13.19 36.45
N PRO A 220 27.04 12.95 37.55
CA PRO A 220 28.30 13.65 37.83
C PRO A 220 29.38 13.36 36.76
N ASN A 221 30.19 14.36 36.41
CA ASN A 221 31.17 14.28 35.31
C ASN A 221 32.15 13.09 35.40
N ALA A 222 32.46 12.59 36.60
CA ALA A 222 33.36 11.43 36.80
C ALA A 222 32.81 10.11 36.23
N LEU A 223 31.48 9.96 36.09
CA LEU A 223 30.82 8.76 35.56
C LEU A 223 30.39 8.91 34.08
N LYS A 224 30.45 10.13 33.51
CA LYS A 224 30.07 10.39 32.11
C LYS A 224 31.06 9.77 31.11
N SER A 225 32.34 9.67 31.49
CA SER A 225 33.44 9.21 30.63
C SER A 225 33.44 7.71 30.35
N GLN A 226 32.66 6.92 31.12
CA GLN A 226 32.65 5.45 31.02
C GLN A 226 31.51 4.89 30.15
N ARG A 227 30.55 5.71 29.72
CA ARG A 227 29.40 5.28 28.91
C ARG A 227 29.30 6.07 27.62
N ILE A 228 29.96 5.57 26.58
CA ILE A 228 29.76 6.05 25.20
C ILE A 228 28.46 5.42 24.70
N ILE A 229 27.39 6.20 24.58
CA ILE A 229 26.13 5.75 23.98
C ILE A 229 26.23 5.94 22.47
N PRO A 230 26.10 4.88 21.64
CA PRO A 230 26.16 5.02 20.20
C PRO A 230 24.97 5.87 19.70
N PRO A 231 25.20 6.82 18.77
CA PRO A 231 24.12 7.63 18.21
C PRO A 231 23.16 6.76 17.38
N VAL A 232 21.87 6.86 17.68
CA VAL A 232 20.79 6.21 16.90
C VAL A 232 20.10 7.27 16.05
N ALA A 233 19.86 6.97 14.77
CA ALA A 233 19.18 7.87 13.84
C ALA A 233 17.69 8.02 14.18
N ASN A 234 17.13 9.22 13.98
CA ASN A 234 15.69 9.45 14.12
C ASN A 234 14.95 8.80 12.94
N PRO A 235 14.05 7.82 13.16
CA PRO A 235 13.29 7.19 12.08
C PRO A 235 12.19 8.10 11.50
N THR A 236 11.89 9.22 12.14
CA THR A 236 10.86 10.18 11.72
C THR A 236 11.44 11.39 10.97
N LEU A 237 10.58 12.13 10.27
CA LEU A 237 10.93 13.41 9.65
C LEU A 237 10.72 14.60 10.60
N LEU A 238 10.32 14.33 11.85
CA LEU A 238 10.06 15.35 12.84
C LEU A 238 11.37 15.82 13.48
N THR A 239 11.40 17.08 13.90
CA THR A 239 12.47 17.58 14.77
C THR A 239 12.41 16.84 16.11
N GLU A 240 13.52 16.78 16.84
CA GLU A 240 13.57 16.07 18.13
C GLU A 240 12.51 16.59 19.12
N GLN A 241 12.23 17.90 19.10
CA GLN A 241 11.20 18.53 19.94
C GLN A 241 9.78 18.15 19.50
N ALA A 242 9.49 18.16 18.19
CA ALA A 242 8.18 17.77 17.69
C ALA A 242 7.91 16.28 17.93
N LEU A 243 8.93 15.44 17.81
CA LEU A 243 8.81 14.01 18.10
C LEU A 243 8.56 13.75 19.59
N SER A 244 9.27 14.42 20.49
CA SER A 244 9.04 14.24 21.93
C SER A 244 7.65 14.71 22.37
N GLN A 245 7.17 15.83 21.81
CA GLN A 245 5.80 16.29 21.99
C GLN A 245 4.78 15.28 21.46
N ALA A 246 5.00 14.74 20.26
CA ALA A 246 4.11 13.73 19.67
C ALA A 246 4.06 12.44 20.51
N ILE A 247 5.21 11.94 20.96
CA ILE A 247 5.27 10.76 21.83
C ILE A 247 4.52 11.04 23.14
N HIS A 248 4.76 12.18 23.77
CA HIS A 248 4.06 12.54 24.99
C HIS A 248 2.56 12.67 24.76
N HIS A 249 2.12 13.21 23.63
CA HIS A 249 0.70 13.37 23.31
C HIS A 249 0.02 12.02 23.07
N TYR A 250 0.61 11.15 22.24
CA TYR A 250 -0.04 9.91 21.81
C TYR A 250 0.17 8.73 22.77
N VAL A 251 1.31 8.67 23.47
CA VAL A 251 1.63 7.61 24.46
C VAL A 251 1.29 8.05 25.88
N GLY A 252 1.22 9.36 26.12
CA GLY A 252 0.87 9.90 27.43
C GLY A 252 -0.57 9.62 27.83
N LYS A 253 -0.85 9.88 29.10
CA LYS A 253 -2.18 9.79 29.67
C LYS A 253 -2.89 11.11 29.41
N VAL A 254 -4.02 11.06 28.72
CA VAL A 254 -4.73 12.25 28.23
C VAL A 254 -5.93 12.54 29.10
N GLU A 255 -6.65 11.50 29.52
CA GLU A 255 -7.82 11.60 30.38
C GLU A 255 -7.67 10.65 31.58
N GLY A 256 -7.13 11.18 32.68
CA GLY A 256 -6.84 10.41 33.90
C GLY A 256 -5.69 9.41 33.70
N SER A 257 -5.99 8.10 33.76
CA SER A 257 -5.01 7.02 33.58
C SER A 257 -5.00 6.40 32.18
N ARG A 258 -5.90 6.83 31.28
CA ARG A 258 -6.13 6.23 29.96
C ARG A 258 -5.35 6.95 28.85
N THR A 259 -4.81 6.17 27.92
CA THR A 259 -4.18 6.66 26.69
C THR A 259 -5.23 6.90 25.59
N HIS A 260 -4.88 7.66 24.55
CA HIS A 260 -5.76 7.82 23.37
C HIS A 260 -6.20 6.47 22.77
N LYS A 261 -5.30 5.48 22.77
CA LYS A 261 -5.61 4.12 22.30
C LYS A 261 -6.68 3.45 23.16
N ASP A 262 -6.59 3.60 24.48
CA ASP A 262 -7.58 3.02 25.41
C ASP A 262 -8.95 3.67 25.23
N ILE A 263 -8.99 5.00 25.01
CA ILE A 263 -10.23 5.74 24.75
C ILE A 263 -10.87 5.28 23.44
N ALA A 264 -10.08 5.13 22.37
CA ALA A 264 -10.55 4.64 21.08
C ALA A 264 -11.06 3.18 21.14
N LEU A 265 -10.33 2.29 21.82
CA LEU A 265 -10.76 0.90 22.00
C LEU A 265 -12.04 0.81 22.81
N ASN A 266 -12.16 1.59 23.89
CA ASN A 266 -13.36 1.63 24.70
C ASN A 266 -14.57 2.09 23.87
N PHE A 267 -14.42 3.14 23.05
CA PHE A 267 -15.45 3.57 22.11
C PHE A 267 -15.88 2.45 21.17
N LEU A 268 -14.92 1.76 20.53
CA LEU A 268 -15.24 0.64 19.63
C LEU A 268 -15.95 -0.52 20.34
N THR A 269 -15.59 -0.81 21.59
CA THR A 269 -16.30 -1.84 22.38
C THR A 269 -17.70 -1.43 22.79
N GLN A 270 -17.94 -0.13 23.04
CA GLN A 270 -19.25 0.40 23.40
C GLN A 270 -20.19 0.48 22.20
N VAL A 271 -19.67 0.80 21.02
CA VAL A 271 -20.40 0.95 19.75
C VAL A 271 -20.86 -0.38 19.12
N GLY A 272 -20.68 -1.51 19.82
CA GLY A 272 -20.86 -2.87 19.30
C GLY A 272 -22.10 -3.14 18.41
N PRO A 273 -22.12 -4.25 17.65
CA PRO A 273 -22.97 -4.51 16.46
C PRO A 273 -24.50 -4.51 16.70
N ALA A 274 -24.95 -4.31 17.94
CA ALA A 274 -26.35 -4.17 18.31
C ALA A 274 -26.84 -2.70 18.38
N SER A 275 -25.94 -1.72 18.23
CA SER A 275 -26.29 -0.30 18.27
C SER A 275 -27.07 0.14 17.02
N SER A 276 -28.00 1.07 17.20
CA SER A 276 -28.65 1.76 16.08
C SER A 276 -27.73 2.86 15.54
N ILE A 277 -27.89 3.21 14.27
CA ILE A 277 -27.10 4.29 13.64
C ILE A 277 -27.26 5.62 14.38
N ARG A 278 -28.44 5.87 14.96
CA ARG A 278 -28.66 7.07 15.79
C ARG A 278 -27.79 7.06 17.04
N SER A 279 -27.79 5.95 17.80
CA SER A 279 -26.94 5.82 18.99
C SER A 279 -25.47 5.99 18.63
N PHE A 280 -25.04 5.37 17.54
CA PHE A 280 -23.66 5.51 17.06
C PHE A 280 -23.28 6.96 16.73
N LYS A 281 -24.16 7.72 16.06
CA LYS A 281 -23.89 9.15 15.78
C LYS A 281 -23.77 9.96 17.06
N ASP A 282 -24.61 9.69 18.05
CA ASP A 282 -24.59 10.36 19.34
C ASP A 282 -23.32 10.01 20.13
N ASP A 283 -22.93 8.73 20.14
CA ASP A 283 -21.69 8.25 20.78
C ASP A 283 -20.45 8.80 20.07
N LEU A 284 -20.46 8.86 18.73
CA LEU A 284 -19.37 9.42 17.92
C LEU A 284 -19.22 10.93 18.14
N TYR A 285 -20.34 11.64 18.25
CA TYR A 285 -20.34 13.04 18.61
C TYR A 285 -19.70 13.26 19.98
N GLN A 286 -20.09 12.48 20.99
CA GLN A 286 -19.49 12.56 22.33
C GLN A 286 -17.99 12.23 22.27
N TYR A 287 -17.59 11.19 21.54
CA TYR A 287 -16.20 10.79 21.38
C TYR A 287 -15.34 11.90 20.77
N ILE A 288 -15.81 12.54 19.69
CA ILE A 288 -15.06 13.61 19.01
C ILE A 288 -15.00 14.87 19.88
N THR A 289 -16.10 15.24 20.55
CA THR A 289 -16.17 16.47 21.34
C THR A 289 -15.50 16.35 22.70
N ALA A 290 -15.31 15.15 23.24
CA ALA A 290 -14.65 14.92 24.53
C ALA A 290 -13.22 15.48 24.61
N SER A 291 -12.49 15.50 23.49
CA SER A 291 -11.13 16.06 23.41
C SER A 291 -11.07 17.51 22.95
N VAL A 292 -12.20 18.13 22.62
CA VAL A 292 -12.25 19.52 22.13
C VAL A 292 -12.33 20.46 23.32
N ASP A 293 -11.53 21.54 23.28
CA ASP A 293 -11.57 22.60 24.28
C ASP A 293 -13.03 23.12 24.44
N PRO A 294 -13.63 23.06 25.65
CA PRO A 294 -14.98 23.54 25.90
C PRO A 294 -15.22 24.98 25.46
N GLU A 295 -14.21 25.85 25.54
CA GLU A 295 -14.34 27.26 25.15
C GLU A 295 -14.48 27.44 23.63
N TYR A 296 -13.88 26.55 22.85
CA TYR A 296 -13.95 26.51 21.40
C TYR A 296 -15.17 25.70 20.91
N GLY A 297 -15.37 24.51 21.49
CA GLY A 297 -16.41 23.56 21.13
C GLY A 297 -17.82 24.14 21.29
N ASN A 298 -18.09 24.78 22.45
CA ASN A 298 -19.43 25.26 22.80
C ASN A 298 -19.92 26.46 21.96
N ARG A 299 -19.05 27.09 21.16
CA ARG A 299 -19.44 28.28 20.36
C ARG A 299 -20.22 27.90 19.11
N LYS A 300 -19.58 27.17 18.19
CA LYS A 300 -20.19 26.80 16.89
C LYS A 300 -19.85 25.38 16.46
N PHE A 301 -18.65 24.90 16.80
CA PHE A 301 -18.15 23.61 16.34
C PHE A 301 -19.04 22.45 16.77
N ASN A 302 -19.38 22.35 18.06
CA ASN A 302 -20.19 21.24 18.59
C ASN A 302 -21.58 21.20 17.93
N ASN A 303 -22.23 22.36 17.75
CA ASN A 303 -23.57 22.44 17.16
C ASN A 303 -23.53 22.11 15.65
N GLN A 304 -22.52 22.58 14.93
CA GLN A 304 -22.35 22.28 13.51
C GLN A 304 -22.01 20.81 13.27
N LEU A 305 -21.13 20.23 14.08
CA LEU A 305 -20.77 18.82 14.02
C LEU A 305 -21.99 17.94 14.28
N TYR A 306 -22.76 18.25 15.33
CA TYR A 306 -23.98 17.50 15.65
C TYR A 306 -24.99 17.57 14.50
N TYR A 307 -25.24 18.77 13.96
CA TYR A 307 -26.15 18.94 12.82
C TYR A 307 -25.67 18.17 11.57
N HIS A 308 -24.38 18.21 11.27
CA HIS A 308 -23.79 17.49 10.14
C HIS A 308 -23.92 15.97 10.31
N LEU A 309 -23.61 15.45 11.50
CA LEU A 309 -23.75 14.02 11.83
C LEU A 309 -25.19 13.55 11.73
N GLN A 310 -26.15 14.30 12.26
CA GLN A 310 -27.57 13.92 12.21
C GLN A 310 -28.10 13.90 10.78
N ASN A 311 -27.73 14.89 9.95
CA ASN A 311 -28.17 14.99 8.55
C ASN A 311 -27.43 14.04 7.60
N SER A 312 -26.25 13.55 7.97
CA SER A 312 -25.56 12.51 7.20
C SER A 312 -26.34 11.19 7.34
N LEU A 313 -26.93 10.67 6.26
CA LEU A 313 -27.75 9.43 6.25
C LEU A 313 -29.02 9.51 7.13
N PRO A 314 -30.08 10.22 6.69
CA PRO A 314 -31.35 10.32 7.41
C PRO A 314 -32.21 9.03 7.34
N ASP A 315 -32.07 8.25 6.26
CA ASP A 315 -33.00 7.15 5.90
C ASP A 315 -32.81 5.82 6.67
N GLY A 316 -32.15 5.82 7.83
CA GLY A 316 -31.83 4.58 8.54
C GLY A 316 -31.64 4.72 10.05
N SER A 317 -32.15 5.75 10.70
CA SER A 317 -31.87 6.02 12.13
C SER A 317 -32.12 4.84 13.10
N GLN A 318 -33.05 3.94 12.76
CA GLN A 318 -33.36 2.72 13.51
C GLN A 318 -32.69 1.44 12.97
N GLN A 319 -32.03 1.52 11.82
CA GLN A 319 -31.34 0.37 11.23
C GLN A 319 -30.12 0.01 12.08
N ARG A 320 -29.87 -1.31 12.20
CA ARG A 320 -28.70 -1.82 12.91
C ARG A 320 -27.43 -1.38 12.22
N LEU A 321 -26.44 -1.05 13.03
CA LEU A 321 -25.12 -0.69 12.54
C LEU A 321 -24.51 -1.88 11.77
N ASN A 322 -24.04 -1.60 10.57
CA ASN A 322 -23.34 -2.54 9.68
C ASN A 322 -22.04 -1.86 9.24
N ASP A 323 -20.98 -2.65 9.01
CA ASP A 323 -19.66 -2.19 8.58
C ASP A 323 -19.73 -1.24 7.38
N PHE A 324 -20.63 -1.52 6.43
CA PHE A 324 -20.87 -0.64 5.28
C PHE A 324 -21.34 0.77 5.68
N ILE A 325 -22.24 0.85 6.67
CA ILE A 325 -22.79 2.12 7.14
C ILE A 325 -21.75 2.86 7.97
N LEU A 326 -20.98 2.16 8.80
CA LEU A 326 -19.85 2.73 9.54
C LEU A 326 -18.86 3.39 8.58
N ILE A 327 -18.39 2.65 7.57
CA ILE A 327 -17.44 3.16 6.56
C ILE A 327 -18.04 4.38 5.84
N ARG A 328 -19.32 4.32 5.45
CA ARG A 328 -19.99 5.44 4.76
C ARG A 328 -20.13 6.68 5.62
N THR A 329 -20.44 6.53 6.91
CA THR A 329 -20.51 7.64 7.86
C THR A 329 -19.13 8.25 8.10
N CYS A 330 -18.09 7.42 8.29
CA CYS A 330 -16.71 7.89 8.43
C CYS A 330 -16.22 8.63 7.17
N ASN A 331 -16.51 8.12 5.98
CA ASN A 331 -16.16 8.76 4.71
C ASN A 331 -16.89 10.08 4.45
N HIS A 332 -18.01 10.34 5.12
CA HIS A 332 -18.71 11.61 5.01
C HIS A 332 -18.18 12.66 6.00
N LEU A 333 -17.44 12.23 7.02
CA LEU A 333 -16.82 13.09 8.03
C LEU A 333 -15.40 13.50 7.67
N LEU A 334 -14.67 12.62 6.97
CA LEU A 334 -13.36 12.87 6.37
C LEU A 334 -13.50 13.66 5.07
#